data_AF-A0A9D2QLU1-F1
#
_entry.id   AF-A0A9D2QLU1-F1
#
_cell.length_a   1.000
_cell.length_b   1.000
_cell.length_c   1.000
_cell.angle_alpha   90.00
_cell.angle_beta   90.00
_cell.angle_gamma   90.00
#
_symmetry.space_group_name_H-M   'P 1'
#
loop_
_entity.id
_entity.type
_entity.pdbx_description
1 polymer ?
#
loop_
_entity_poly.entity_id
_entity_poly.type
_entity_poly.pdbx_seq_one_letter_code
_entity_poly.pdbx_strand_id
1 'polypeptide(L)'
;GYDAETTIFQDYGSGAKRHGNILTDNRNNGYYLWEEDDLRFFEKDNVSRDMKDQNDTFGHRVFALLNHGSTPKDASYRYLIRMGKGEEGIRQLDIAGQIQIIRQDPYAHIVRMFNKTDYVMFRKDYEIHDRYIDGVTESCLMTVTENEDGSINLAVCDPDLRFYFGESEDYDLNRNMVEKAVYGRFWNYQESRPSRIWVVVNGSVSSLEAVKGGARIVQKTETKTILEFVCSDGLTEEVRLTF
;
A
#
# COMPACT_ATOMS: atom_id res chain seq x y z
N GLY A 1 -10.61 -25.49 10.70
CA GLY A 1 -10.28 -24.06 10.82
C GLY A 1 -11.20 -23.28 9.90
N TYR A 2 -11.28 -21.97 10.08
CA TYR A 2 -11.87 -21.09 9.08
C TYR A 2 -10.79 -20.73 8.05
N ASP A 3 -11.18 -20.58 6.79
CA ASP A 3 -10.25 -20.16 5.73
C ASP A 3 -9.92 -18.67 5.84
N ALA A 4 -8.69 -18.31 5.48
CA ALA A 4 -8.28 -16.93 5.31
C ALA A 4 -8.57 -16.51 3.86
N GLU A 5 -9.28 -15.39 3.67
CA GLU A 5 -9.73 -14.94 2.36
C GLU A 5 -9.38 -13.46 2.16
N THR A 6 -9.09 -13.07 0.92
CA THR A 6 -9.02 -11.67 0.49
C THR A 6 -10.20 -11.37 -0.43
N THR A 7 -11.09 -10.48 0.00
CA THR A 7 -12.24 -10.05 -0.81
C THR A 7 -11.79 -9.04 -1.87
N ILE A 8 -11.95 -9.39 -3.15
CA ILE A 8 -11.76 -8.45 -4.27
C ILE A 8 -12.97 -7.51 -4.35
N PHE A 9 -14.18 -8.07 -4.33
CA PHE A 9 -15.42 -7.32 -4.14
C PHE A 9 -16.55 -8.19 -3.58
N GLN A 10 -17.53 -7.51 -2.99
CA GLN A 10 -18.82 -8.08 -2.59
C GLN A 10 -19.90 -7.06 -2.93
N ASP A 11 -20.85 -7.44 -3.81
CA ASP A 11 -21.84 -6.51 -4.34
C ASP A 11 -23.27 -6.96 -4.20
N TYR A 12 -24.17 -5.97 -4.15
CA TYR A 12 -25.62 -6.15 -4.11
C TYR A 12 -26.18 -6.38 -5.51
N GLY A 13 -27.02 -7.39 -5.69
CA GLY A 13 -27.68 -7.67 -6.97
C GLY A 13 -26.83 -8.56 -7.88
N SER A 14 -27.15 -8.55 -9.18
CA SER A 14 -26.51 -9.38 -10.21
C SER A 14 -25.82 -8.51 -11.27
N GLY A 15 -25.08 -9.14 -12.18
CA GLY A 15 -24.48 -8.47 -13.33
C GLY A 15 -22.96 -8.32 -13.27
N ALA A 16 -22.33 -8.76 -12.18
CA ALA A 16 -20.90 -8.98 -12.17
C ALA A 16 -20.52 -10.13 -13.11
N LYS A 17 -19.36 -10.04 -13.75
CA LYS A 17 -18.91 -10.98 -14.78
C LYS A 17 -17.47 -11.38 -14.53
N ARG A 18 -17.12 -12.60 -14.94
CA ARG A 18 -15.75 -13.12 -14.99
C ARG A 18 -15.44 -13.62 -16.40
N HIS A 19 -14.37 -13.12 -17.00
CA HIS A 19 -13.79 -13.65 -18.24
C HIS A 19 -12.31 -13.94 -18.03
N GLY A 20 -11.98 -15.21 -17.76
CA GLY A 20 -10.63 -15.63 -17.36
C GLY A 20 -10.20 -14.93 -16.07
N ASN A 21 -9.12 -14.18 -16.15
CA ASN A 21 -8.52 -13.40 -15.06
C ASN A 21 -9.04 -11.95 -14.96
N ILE A 22 -10.04 -11.58 -15.76
CA ILE A 22 -10.69 -10.27 -15.70
C ILE A 22 -12.06 -10.40 -15.05
N LEU A 23 -12.32 -9.59 -14.01
CA LEU A 23 -13.64 -9.45 -13.40
C LEU A 23 -14.23 -8.08 -13.72
N THR A 24 -15.56 -7.98 -13.70
CA THR A 24 -16.27 -6.70 -13.72
C THR A 24 -17.38 -6.74 -12.69
N ASP A 25 -17.49 -5.70 -11.89
CA ASP A 25 -18.57 -5.57 -10.90
C ASP A 25 -19.83 -4.89 -11.50
N ASN A 26 -20.88 -4.73 -10.70
CA ASN A 26 -22.12 -4.11 -11.16
C ASN A 26 -22.05 -2.57 -11.29
N ARG A 27 -20.92 -1.96 -10.91
CA ARG A 27 -20.61 -0.52 -11.06
C ARG A 27 -19.65 -0.25 -12.21
N ASN A 28 -19.40 -1.27 -13.05
CA ASN A 28 -18.47 -1.19 -14.17
C ASN A 28 -17.02 -0.91 -13.73
N ASN A 29 -16.60 -1.36 -12.55
CA ASN A 29 -15.18 -1.45 -12.20
C ASN A 29 -14.60 -2.72 -12.84
N GLY A 30 -13.47 -2.60 -13.52
CA GLY A 30 -12.72 -3.73 -14.04
C GLY A 30 -11.64 -4.18 -13.06
N TYR A 31 -11.42 -5.48 -12.96
CA TYR A 31 -10.39 -6.07 -12.11
C TYR A 31 -9.53 -7.00 -12.94
N TYR A 32 -8.21 -6.93 -12.79
CA TYR A 32 -7.28 -7.88 -13.39
C TYR A 32 -6.57 -8.66 -12.29
N LEU A 33 -6.50 -9.97 -12.44
CA LEU A 33 -5.84 -10.88 -11.52
C LEU A 33 -4.56 -11.41 -12.17
N TRP A 34 -3.43 -11.30 -11.46
CA TRP A 34 -2.16 -11.89 -11.92
C TRP A 34 -2.13 -13.40 -11.74
N GLU A 35 -2.83 -13.90 -10.72
CA GLU A 35 -2.98 -15.32 -10.43
C GLU A 35 -4.47 -15.63 -10.31
N GLU A 36 -4.89 -16.74 -10.91
CA GLU A 36 -6.27 -17.23 -10.77
C GLU A 36 -6.45 -18.17 -9.57
N ASP A 37 -5.39 -18.38 -8.79
CA ASP A 37 -5.36 -19.41 -7.76
C ASP A 37 -6.41 -19.17 -6.66
N ASP A 38 -7.24 -20.21 -6.49
CA ASP A 38 -8.46 -20.31 -5.68
C ASP A 38 -9.34 -19.05 -5.64
N LEU A 39 -9.58 -18.43 -6.81
CA LEU A 39 -10.62 -17.43 -6.95
C LEU A 39 -12.01 -18.08 -6.83
N ARG A 40 -12.70 -17.73 -5.75
CA ARG A 40 -14.12 -18.04 -5.53
C ARG A 40 -14.98 -16.89 -6.05
N PHE A 41 -15.58 -17.10 -7.23
CA PHE A 41 -16.54 -16.17 -7.83
C PHE A 41 -17.94 -16.81 -7.86
N PHE A 42 -18.88 -16.29 -7.07
CA PHE A 42 -20.21 -16.89 -6.95
C PHE A 42 -21.28 -15.89 -6.51
N GLU A 43 -22.54 -16.19 -6.83
CA GLU A 43 -23.71 -15.48 -6.33
C GLU A 43 -24.40 -16.30 -5.24
N LYS A 44 -24.93 -15.64 -4.20
CA LYS A 44 -25.61 -16.32 -3.10
C LYS A 44 -26.63 -15.42 -2.42
N ASP A 45 -27.80 -15.98 -2.13
CA ASP A 45 -28.73 -15.42 -1.16
C ASP A 45 -28.14 -15.59 0.24
N ASN A 46 -27.90 -14.46 0.90
CA ASN A 46 -27.17 -14.42 2.15
C ASN A 46 -28.03 -13.87 3.28
N VAL A 47 -27.83 -14.45 4.46
CA VAL A 47 -28.38 -13.96 5.73
C VAL A 47 -27.24 -13.29 6.48
N SER A 48 -27.46 -12.06 6.93
CA SER A 48 -26.55 -11.29 7.77
C SER A 48 -27.37 -10.70 8.93
N ARG A 49 -26.74 -9.99 9.87
CA ARG A 49 -27.46 -9.29 10.93
C ARG A 49 -27.24 -7.79 10.87
N ASP A 50 -28.28 -7.03 11.18
CA ASP A 50 -28.17 -5.59 11.35
C ASP A 50 -27.28 -5.28 12.56
N MET A 51 -26.42 -4.26 12.44
CA MET A 51 -25.44 -3.94 13.47
C MET A 51 -26.08 -3.44 14.77
N LYS A 52 -27.26 -2.81 14.70
CA LYS A 52 -27.91 -2.16 15.85
C LYS A 52 -28.82 -3.12 16.61
N ASP A 53 -29.72 -3.79 15.90
CA ASP A 53 -30.77 -4.61 16.54
C ASP A 53 -30.49 -6.12 16.46
N GLN A 54 -29.46 -6.53 15.71
CA GLN A 54 -29.05 -7.92 15.51
C GLN A 54 -30.12 -8.80 14.83
N ASN A 55 -31.15 -8.20 14.24
CA ASN A 55 -32.15 -8.92 13.48
C ASN A 55 -31.56 -9.41 12.15
N ASP A 56 -32.07 -10.54 11.69
CA ASP A 56 -31.66 -11.12 10.42
C ASP A 56 -32.07 -10.22 9.25
N THR A 57 -31.12 -10.00 8.35
CA THR A 57 -31.27 -9.27 7.10
C THR A 57 -30.91 -10.20 5.95
N PHE A 58 -31.58 -10.00 4.82
CA PHE A 58 -31.49 -10.89 3.67
C PHE A 58 -31.05 -10.09 2.44
N GLY A 59 -30.19 -10.67 1.61
CA GLY A 59 -29.79 -10.04 0.36
C GLY A 59 -29.24 -11.05 -0.63
N HIS A 60 -29.41 -10.76 -1.92
CA HIS A 60 -28.71 -11.47 -2.98
C HIS A 60 -27.39 -10.75 -3.26
N ARG A 61 -26.27 -11.49 -3.24
CA ARG A 61 -24.94 -10.90 -3.40
C ARG A 61 -24.06 -11.69 -4.34
N VAL A 62 -23.18 -10.99 -5.04
CA VAL A 62 -22.05 -11.58 -5.77
C VAL A 62 -20.77 -11.39 -4.96
N PHE A 63 -19.93 -12.41 -4.94
CA PHE A 63 -18.66 -12.45 -4.24
C PHE A 63 -17.53 -12.77 -5.21
N ALA A 64 -16.41 -12.07 -5.07
CA ALA A 64 -15.13 -12.41 -5.66
C ALA A 64 -14.07 -12.45 -4.56
N LEU A 65 -13.62 -13.65 -4.19
CA LEU A 65 -12.73 -13.89 -3.05
C LEU A 65 -11.51 -14.69 -3.50
N LEU A 66 -10.32 -14.29 -3.08
CA LEU A 66 -9.12 -15.12 -3.18
C LEU A 66 -8.99 -15.92 -1.89
N ASN A 67 -8.98 -17.26 -1.99
CA ASN A 67 -8.89 -18.13 -0.84
C ASN A 67 -7.43 -18.54 -0.57
N HIS A 68 -6.99 -18.41 0.68
CA HIS A 68 -5.65 -18.75 1.15
C HIS A 68 -5.64 -20.01 2.03
N GLY A 69 -6.79 -20.64 2.24
CA GLY A 69 -6.98 -21.82 3.08
C GLY A 69 -6.92 -21.54 4.59
N SER A 70 -7.05 -22.59 5.39
CA SER A 70 -7.28 -22.49 6.85
C SER A 70 -6.07 -22.19 7.72
N THR A 71 -4.85 -22.31 7.20
CA THR A 71 -3.60 -22.00 7.92
C THR A 71 -2.53 -21.58 6.91
N PRO A 72 -2.74 -20.43 6.24
CA PRO A 72 -1.82 -19.98 5.22
C PRO A 72 -0.42 -19.74 5.80
N LYS A 73 0.61 -20.07 5.03
CA LYS A 73 2.00 -19.72 5.30
C LYS A 73 2.51 -18.97 4.09
N ASP A 74 2.93 -17.72 4.30
CA ASP A 74 3.48 -16.85 3.25
C ASP A 74 2.57 -16.69 2.02
N ALA A 75 1.24 -16.79 2.22
CA ALA A 75 0.26 -16.57 1.15
C ALA A 75 0.27 -15.09 0.71
N SER A 76 0.08 -14.87 -0.59
CA SER A 76 0.10 -13.54 -1.20
C SER A 76 -1.07 -13.34 -2.14
N TYR A 77 -1.41 -12.09 -2.44
CA TYR A 77 -2.39 -11.76 -3.46
C TYR A 77 -1.93 -10.56 -4.28
N ARG A 78 -2.42 -10.49 -5.53
CA ARG A 78 -2.13 -9.40 -6.46
C ARG A 78 -3.32 -9.19 -7.39
N TYR A 79 -3.85 -7.98 -7.42
CA TYR A 79 -4.89 -7.60 -8.36
C TYR A 79 -4.81 -6.10 -8.66
N LEU A 80 -5.32 -5.72 -9.82
CA LEU A 80 -5.42 -4.34 -10.29
C LEU A 80 -6.90 -3.99 -10.41
N ILE A 81 -7.28 -2.79 -9.98
CA ILE A 81 -8.62 -2.24 -10.19
C ILE A 81 -8.55 -1.08 -11.18
N ARG A 82 -9.41 -1.10 -12.19
CA ARG A 82 -9.68 0.02 -13.09
C ARG A 82 -11.11 0.51 -12.87
N MET A 83 -11.24 1.59 -12.10
CA MET A 83 -12.53 2.13 -11.71
C MET A 83 -13.35 2.62 -12.91
N GLY A 84 -14.62 2.22 -12.98
CA GLY A 84 -15.60 2.72 -13.95
C GLY A 84 -15.34 2.41 -15.43
N LYS A 85 -14.38 1.52 -15.76
CA LYS A 85 -14.03 1.16 -17.14
C LYS A 85 -14.34 -0.29 -17.52
N GLY A 86 -14.75 -1.11 -16.55
CA GLY A 86 -15.08 -2.52 -16.74
C GLY A 86 -13.96 -3.31 -17.40
N GLU A 87 -14.34 -4.43 -18.00
CA GLU A 87 -13.45 -5.30 -18.76
C GLU A 87 -12.71 -4.59 -19.90
N GLU A 88 -13.41 -3.76 -20.67
CA GLU A 88 -12.83 -3.05 -21.81
C GLU A 88 -11.68 -2.14 -21.36
N GLY A 89 -11.83 -1.46 -20.23
CA GLY A 89 -10.76 -0.65 -19.64
C GLY A 89 -9.53 -1.43 -19.20
N ILE A 90 -9.72 -2.67 -18.74
CA ILE A 90 -8.61 -3.56 -18.42
C ILE A 90 -7.91 -4.02 -19.70
N ARG A 91 -8.66 -4.38 -20.74
CA ARG A 91 -8.11 -4.84 -22.03
C ARG A 91 -7.33 -3.76 -22.79
N GLN A 92 -7.63 -2.49 -22.54
CA GLN A 92 -6.89 -1.36 -23.11
C GLN A 92 -5.53 -1.10 -22.43
N LEU A 93 -5.26 -1.69 -21.27
CA LEU A 93 -3.98 -1.54 -20.59
C LEU A 93 -2.97 -2.54 -21.13
N ASP A 94 -1.77 -2.05 -21.44
CA ASP A 94 -0.61 -2.91 -21.61
C ASP A 94 -0.04 -3.24 -20.22
N ILE A 95 -0.69 -4.16 -19.51
CA ILE A 95 -0.34 -4.49 -18.12
C ILE A 95 1.12 -4.96 -18.04
N ALA A 96 1.57 -5.82 -18.96
CA ALA A 96 2.93 -6.35 -18.95
C ALA A 96 3.99 -5.28 -19.21
N GLY A 97 3.71 -4.32 -20.09
CA GLY A 97 4.63 -3.22 -20.39
C GLY A 97 4.56 -2.05 -19.41
N GLN A 98 3.41 -1.80 -18.78
CA GLN A 98 3.15 -0.60 -17.99
C GLN A 98 3.11 -0.85 -16.48
N ILE A 99 2.98 -2.10 -16.02
CA ILE A 99 2.86 -2.44 -14.60
C ILE A 99 3.82 -3.58 -14.27
N GLN A 100 4.72 -3.32 -13.34
CA GLN A 100 5.72 -4.28 -12.87
C GLN A 100 5.69 -4.36 -11.35
N ILE A 101 5.53 -5.57 -10.83
CA ILE A 101 5.69 -5.85 -9.42
C ILE A 101 7.16 -6.19 -9.22
N ILE A 102 7.93 -5.19 -8.79
CA ILE A 102 9.38 -5.30 -8.60
C ILE A 102 9.67 -6.16 -7.37
N ARG A 103 8.88 -5.99 -6.31
CA ARG A 103 9.07 -6.72 -5.06
C ARG A 103 7.75 -6.91 -4.31
N GLN A 104 7.58 -8.09 -3.74
CA GLN A 104 6.48 -8.43 -2.84
C GLN A 104 6.99 -9.45 -1.82
N ASP A 105 7.49 -8.96 -0.69
CA ASP A 105 7.96 -9.80 0.40
C ASP A 105 7.70 -9.12 1.76
N PRO A 106 7.97 -9.79 2.90
CA PRO A 106 7.74 -9.22 4.24
C PRO A 106 8.58 -7.97 4.58
N TYR A 107 9.47 -7.53 3.69
CA TYR A 107 10.37 -6.40 3.93
C TYR A 107 9.99 -5.17 3.11
N ALA A 108 9.58 -5.36 1.86
CA ALA A 108 9.10 -4.28 1.02
C ALA A 108 8.14 -4.74 -0.07
N HIS A 109 7.17 -3.89 -0.38
CA HIS A 109 6.39 -3.98 -1.60
C HIS A 109 6.77 -2.83 -2.54
N ILE A 110 7.20 -3.15 -3.75
CA ILE A 110 7.64 -2.17 -4.75
C ILE A 110 6.89 -2.45 -6.05
N VAL A 111 6.14 -1.47 -6.53
CA VAL A 111 5.34 -1.56 -7.76
C VAL A 111 5.67 -0.38 -8.65
N ARG A 112 6.02 -0.66 -9.90
CA ARG A 112 6.16 0.35 -10.95
C ARG A 112 4.92 0.34 -11.82
N MET A 113 4.26 1.48 -11.96
CA MET A 113 3.07 1.64 -12.77
C MET A 113 3.15 2.96 -13.56
N PHE A 114 3.13 2.86 -14.89
CA PHE A 114 3.35 3.97 -15.82
C PHE A 114 4.67 4.69 -15.52
N ASN A 115 4.63 5.98 -15.19
CA ASN A 115 5.79 6.79 -14.83
C ASN A 115 6.05 6.84 -13.32
N LYS A 116 5.40 5.99 -12.52
CA LYS A 116 5.54 5.98 -11.06
C LYS A 116 6.16 4.68 -10.58
N THR A 117 6.97 4.79 -9.53
CA THR A 117 7.40 3.66 -8.72
C THR A 117 7.01 3.94 -7.27
N ASP A 118 6.15 3.10 -6.71
CA ASP A 118 5.67 3.16 -5.34
C ASP A 118 6.41 2.13 -4.47
N TYR A 119 6.84 2.57 -3.29
CA TYR A 119 7.61 1.80 -2.33
C TYR A 119 6.87 1.80 -1.00
N VAL A 120 6.62 0.61 -0.45
CA VAL A 120 6.16 0.40 0.91
C VAL A 120 7.28 -0.32 1.65
N MET A 121 7.92 0.36 2.59
CA MET A 121 9.06 -0.16 3.34
C MET A 121 8.61 -0.57 4.74
N PHE A 122 8.60 -1.88 5.02
CA PHE A 122 8.15 -2.39 6.32
C PHE A 122 9.25 -2.38 7.39
N ARG A 123 10.52 -2.18 6.98
CA ARG A 123 11.68 -2.19 7.88
C ARG A 123 12.53 -0.93 7.75
N LYS A 124 13.23 -0.64 8.84
CA LYS A 124 14.28 0.38 8.94
C LYS A 124 15.57 -0.10 8.28
N ASP A 125 16.48 0.83 8.04
CA ASP A 125 17.83 0.60 7.52
C ASP A 125 17.85 -0.39 6.35
N TYR A 126 17.05 -0.09 5.33
CA TYR A 126 16.76 -1.01 4.25
C TYR A 126 17.43 -0.59 2.94
N GLU A 127 18.17 -1.53 2.35
CA GLU A 127 18.79 -1.39 1.03
C GLU A 127 17.82 -1.85 -0.07
N ILE A 128 17.51 -0.94 -0.99
CA ILE A 128 16.52 -1.11 -2.06
C ILE A 128 17.21 -1.44 -3.39
N HIS A 129 18.29 -0.73 -3.70
CA HIS A 129 19.05 -0.82 -4.97
C HIS A 129 18.16 -0.78 -6.23
N ASP A 130 17.17 0.12 -6.29
CA ASP A 130 16.39 0.39 -7.51
C ASP A 130 16.98 1.58 -8.29
N ARG A 131 16.37 1.92 -9.43
CA ARG A 131 16.84 2.96 -10.38
C ARG A 131 17.20 4.29 -9.71
N TYR A 132 16.28 4.86 -8.92
CA TYR A 132 16.48 6.16 -8.28
C TYR A 132 16.79 6.06 -6.79
N ILE A 133 16.31 5.02 -6.12
CA ILE A 133 16.39 4.89 -4.66
C ILE A 133 17.29 3.71 -4.31
N ASP A 134 18.32 3.97 -3.54
CA ASP A 134 19.30 2.98 -3.10
C ASP A 134 18.98 2.43 -1.71
N GLY A 135 18.42 3.25 -0.81
CA GLY A 135 18.05 2.79 0.52
C GLY A 135 17.38 3.87 1.39
N VAL A 136 16.88 3.44 2.55
CA VAL A 136 16.19 4.29 3.53
C VAL A 136 16.55 3.91 4.97
N THR A 137 16.52 4.87 5.90
CA THR A 137 16.82 4.60 7.32
C THR A 137 15.60 4.15 8.14
N GLU A 138 14.38 4.46 7.70
CA GLU A 138 13.15 4.18 8.46
C GLU A 138 12.14 3.43 7.59
N SER A 139 11.21 2.72 8.23
CA SER A 139 10.00 2.23 7.56
C SER A 139 9.18 3.43 7.08
N CYS A 140 8.78 3.43 5.82
CA CYS A 140 8.15 4.59 5.20
C CYS A 140 7.37 4.18 3.95
N LEU A 141 6.59 5.14 3.44
CA LEU A 141 6.00 5.10 2.11
C LEU A 141 6.76 6.09 1.23
N MET A 142 7.08 5.69 0.00
CA MET A 142 7.67 6.58 -0.98
C MET A 142 7.04 6.41 -2.35
N THR A 143 7.00 7.50 -3.12
CA THR A 143 6.64 7.46 -4.54
C THR A 143 7.68 8.25 -5.31
N VAL A 144 8.26 7.64 -6.34
CA VAL A 144 9.02 8.34 -7.38
C VAL A 144 8.12 8.51 -8.59
N THR A 145 7.93 9.75 -9.04
CA THR A 145 7.25 10.06 -10.31
C THR A 145 8.25 10.62 -11.30
N GLU A 146 8.44 9.95 -12.42
CA GLU A 146 9.28 10.42 -13.53
C GLU A 146 8.53 11.48 -14.35
N ASN A 147 9.17 12.64 -14.56
CA ASN A 147 8.63 13.72 -15.38
C ASN A 147 9.23 13.68 -16.78
N GLU A 148 8.54 14.27 -17.77
CA GLU A 148 8.97 14.28 -19.17
C GLU A 148 10.30 15.02 -19.39
N ASP A 149 10.64 15.98 -18.53
CA ASP A 149 11.89 16.74 -18.60
C ASP A 149 13.09 16.02 -17.94
N GLY A 150 12.91 14.77 -17.52
CA GLY A 150 13.96 13.94 -16.90
C GLY A 150 14.16 14.20 -15.40
N SER A 151 13.46 15.18 -14.82
CA SER A 151 13.38 15.34 -13.37
C SER A 151 12.51 14.25 -12.74
N ILE A 152 12.62 14.08 -11.42
CA ILE A 152 11.70 13.22 -10.66
C ILE A 152 11.06 14.01 -9.54
N ASN A 153 9.81 13.65 -9.19
CA ASN A 153 9.23 14.00 -7.90
C ASN A 153 9.42 12.81 -6.95
N LEU A 154 9.98 13.08 -5.79
CA LEU A 154 10.13 12.11 -4.70
C LEU A 154 9.22 12.56 -3.54
N ALA A 155 8.18 11.77 -3.29
CA ALA A 155 7.28 11.90 -2.17
C ALA A 155 7.63 10.87 -1.08
N VAL A 156 7.67 11.29 0.18
CA VAL A 156 8.01 10.45 1.34
C VAL A 156 7.03 10.71 2.48
N CYS A 157 6.58 9.64 3.14
CA CYS A 157 5.68 9.71 4.29
C CYS A 157 6.09 8.67 5.35
N ASP A 158 6.04 9.06 6.62
CA ASP A 158 6.07 8.14 7.74
C ASP A 158 4.63 7.81 8.17
N PRO A 159 4.12 6.59 7.93
CA PRO A 159 2.77 6.23 8.36
C PRO A 159 2.66 6.02 9.88
N ASP A 160 3.78 5.87 10.60
CA ASP A 160 3.76 5.86 12.06
C ASP A 160 3.49 7.28 12.57
N LEU A 161 2.42 7.44 13.35
CA LEU A 161 2.05 8.73 13.95
C LEU A 161 2.98 9.13 15.10
N ARG A 162 3.82 8.21 15.59
CA ARG A 162 4.86 8.47 16.61
C ARG A 162 4.32 9.12 17.89
N PHE A 163 3.10 8.79 18.32
CA PHE A 163 2.53 9.32 19.58
C PHE A 163 3.39 8.94 20.81
N TYR A 164 4.15 7.84 20.71
CA TYR A 164 5.13 7.40 21.68
C TYR A 164 6.27 6.65 20.99
N PHE A 165 7.34 6.37 21.74
CA PHE A 165 8.44 5.51 21.31
C PHE A 165 8.48 4.24 22.16
N GLY A 166 8.82 3.11 21.56
CA GLY A 166 8.97 1.82 22.24
C GLY A 166 8.03 0.76 21.69
N GLU A 167 7.95 -0.37 22.39
CA GLU A 167 7.04 -1.45 22.04
C GLU A 167 5.58 -1.07 22.35
N SER A 168 4.64 -1.72 21.64
CA SER A 168 3.22 -1.51 21.91
C SER A 168 2.83 -1.94 23.33
N GLU A 169 2.02 -1.12 23.99
CA GLU A 169 1.39 -1.47 25.27
C GLU A 169 0.29 -2.54 25.14
N ASP A 170 -0.01 -3.00 23.93
CA ASP A 170 -0.97 -4.07 23.67
C ASP A 170 -0.51 -5.42 24.18
N TYR A 171 0.72 -5.55 24.67
CA TYR A 171 1.29 -6.82 25.12
C TYR A 171 1.58 -6.83 26.62
N ASP A 172 1.32 -7.96 27.27
CA ASP A 172 1.80 -8.24 28.64
C ASP A 172 3.28 -8.66 28.66
N LEU A 173 3.84 -8.91 29.85
CA LEU A 173 5.23 -9.36 30.03
C LEU A 173 5.51 -10.73 29.37
N ASN A 174 4.48 -11.51 29.06
CA ASN A 174 4.57 -12.80 28.37
C ASN A 174 4.34 -12.67 26.85
N ARG A 175 4.20 -11.44 26.33
CA ARG A 175 3.87 -11.11 24.93
C ARG A 175 2.50 -11.61 24.47
N ASN A 176 1.55 -11.78 25.38
CA ASN A 176 0.15 -11.99 25.02
C ASN A 176 -0.52 -10.64 24.74
N MET A 177 -1.36 -10.59 23.70
CA MET A 177 -2.17 -9.41 23.43
C MET A 177 -3.20 -9.21 24.55
N VAL A 178 -3.32 -7.99 25.06
CA VAL A 178 -4.24 -7.58 26.11
C VAL A 178 -5.12 -6.45 25.62
N GLU A 179 -6.43 -6.63 25.75
CA GLU A 179 -7.39 -5.58 25.44
C GLU A 179 -7.28 -4.45 26.48
N LYS A 180 -6.94 -3.24 26.00
CA LYS A 180 -6.91 -2.02 26.81
C LYS A 180 -7.66 -0.91 26.09
N ALA A 181 -8.61 -0.28 26.79
CA ALA A 181 -9.35 0.85 26.28
C ALA A 181 -8.41 1.98 25.87
N VAL A 182 -8.68 2.58 24.70
CA VAL A 182 -7.85 3.67 24.15
C VAL A 182 -7.78 4.87 25.10
N TYR A 183 -8.87 5.19 25.80
CA TYR A 183 -8.91 6.27 26.79
C TYR A 183 -7.99 6.09 27.99
N GLY A 184 -7.55 4.85 28.26
CA GLY A 184 -6.60 4.53 29.33
C GLY A 184 -5.14 4.59 28.91
N ARG A 185 -4.84 4.87 27.64
CA ARG A 185 -3.47 4.91 27.10
C ARG A 185 -2.80 6.23 27.44
N PHE A 186 -1.55 6.19 27.90
CA PHE A 186 -0.80 7.43 28.21
C PHE A 186 -0.59 8.31 26.98
N TRP A 187 -0.58 7.71 25.79
CA TRP A 187 -0.32 8.38 24.53
C TRP A 187 -1.57 8.93 23.83
N ASN A 188 -2.78 8.68 24.36
CA ASN A 188 -4.05 9.07 23.73
C ASN A 188 -4.23 10.60 23.54
N TYR A 189 -3.50 11.40 24.32
CA TYR A 189 -3.53 12.87 24.24
C TYR A 189 -2.21 13.47 23.76
N GLN A 190 -1.31 12.64 23.22
CA GLN A 190 -0.03 13.10 22.71
C GLN A 190 -0.19 13.53 21.26
N GLU A 191 0.47 14.61 20.90
CA GLU A 191 0.61 15.02 19.50
C GLU A 191 1.56 14.08 18.77
N SER A 192 1.42 14.01 17.44
CA SER A 192 2.37 13.30 16.59
C SER A 192 3.76 13.90 16.76
N ARG A 193 4.77 13.03 16.81
CA ARG A 193 6.16 13.46 16.90
C ARG A 193 6.82 13.36 15.53
N PRO A 194 7.60 14.37 15.11
CA PRO A 194 8.26 14.31 13.82
C PRO A 194 9.30 13.18 13.80
N SER A 195 9.35 12.43 12.72
CA SER A 195 10.41 11.49 12.40
C SER A 195 11.36 12.08 11.36
N ARG A 196 12.59 11.56 11.32
CA ARG A 196 13.60 11.93 10.33
C ARG A 196 13.92 10.71 9.49
N ILE A 197 13.67 10.81 8.19
CA ILE A 197 13.90 9.73 7.25
C ILE A 197 15.02 10.18 6.31
N TRP A 198 16.10 9.42 6.26
CA TRP A 198 17.13 9.62 5.25
C TRP A 198 16.87 8.69 4.08
N VAL A 199 16.80 9.27 2.89
CA VAL A 199 16.66 8.54 1.62
C VAL A 199 17.96 8.69 0.85
N VAL A 200 18.55 7.56 0.48
CA VAL A 200 19.73 7.50 -0.37
C VAL A 200 19.26 7.44 -1.82
N VAL A 201 19.54 8.50 -2.57
CA VAL A 201 19.17 8.66 -3.97
C VAL A 201 20.39 8.37 -4.85
N ASN A 202 20.20 7.58 -5.90
CA ASN A 202 21.21 7.32 -6.92
C ASN A 202 21.40 8.55 -7.81
N GLY A 203 22.66 8.94 -8.01
CA GLY A 203 23.06 10.13 -8.76
C GLY A 203 23.41 11.33 -7.87
N SER A 204 24.15 12.27 -8.47
CA SER A 204 24.43 13.58 -7.87
C SER A 204 23.32 14.55 -8.22
N VAL A 205 22.44 14.87 -7.26
CA VAL A 205 21.37 15.85 -7.46
C VAL A 205 21.97 17.24 -7.75
N SER A 206 21.58 17.84 -8.87
CA SER A 206 21.95 19.20 -9.28
C SER A 206 21.02 20.26 -8.71
N SER A 207 19.72 19.98 -8.62
CA SER A 207 18.75 20.87 -7.97
C SER A 207 17.69 20.10 -7.17
N LEU A 208 17.23 20.73 -6.07
CA LEU A 208 16.15 20.25 -5.22
C LEU A 208 15.17 21.41 -5.01
N GLU A 209 13.92 21.20 -5.43
CA GLU A 209 12.81 22.14 -5.26
C GLU A 209 11.76 21.52 -4.34
N ALA A 210 11.31 22.27 -3.33
CA ALA A 210 10.24 21.82 -2.45
C ALA A 210 8.88 21.93 -3.17
N VAL A 211 8.12 20.83 -3.20
CA VAL A 211 6.76 20.79 -3.76
C VAL A 211 5.72 20.87 -2.65
N LYS A 212 5.89 20.05 -1.59
CA LYS A 212 5.06 20.06 -0.39
C LYS A 212 5.94 19.80 0.83
N GLY A 213 5.97 20.76 1.74
CA GLY A 213 6.92 20.73 2.86
C GLY A 213 8.36 20.81 2.32
N GLY A 214 9.21 19.81 2.56
CA GLY A 214 10.49 19.69 1.86
C GLY A 214 11.47 18.66 2.41
N ALA A 215 12.67 18.67 1.82
CA ALA A 215 13.81 17.89 2.26
C ALA A 215 15.08 18.73 2.19
N ARG A 216 16.12 18.31 2.90
CA ARG A 216 17.46 18.90 2.79
C ARG A 216 18.48 17.87 2.31
N ILE A 217 19.44 18.30 1.51
CA ILE A 217 20.60 17.48 1.16
C ILE A 217 21.51 17.41 2.39
N VAL A 218 21.74 16.20 2.90
CA VAL A 218 22.64 15.95 4.04
C VAL A 218 24.06 15.68 3.55
N GLN A 219 24.18 14.92 2.46
CA GLN A 219 25.45 14.55 1.86
C GLN A 219 25.26 14.37 0.36
N LYS A 220 26.29 14.71 -0.41
CA LYS A 220 26.32 14.48 -1.85
C LYS A 220 27.70 13.97 -2.27
N THR A 221 27.71 12.99 -3.16
CA THR A 221 28.88 12.43 -3.83
C THR A 221 28.62 12.45 -5.33
N GLU A 222 29.60 12.06 -6.15
CA GLU A 222 29.42 11.97 -7.62
C GLU A 222 28.34 10.95 -8.02
N THR A 223 28.12 9.92 -7.20
CA THR A 223 27.24 8.79 -7.55
C THR A 223 25.98 8.68 -6.68
N LYS A 224 25.92 9.36 -5.54
CA LYS A 224 24.78 9.29 -4.60
C LYS A 224 24.53 10.62 -3.88
N THR A 225 23.27 10.86 -3.54
CA THR A 225 22.82 12.00 -2.72
C THR A 225 21.96 11.49 -1.56
N ILE A 226 22.20 11.96 -0.34
CA ILE A 226 21.38 11.64 0.84
C ILE A 226 20.47 12.83 1.14
N LEU A 227 19.17 12.58 1.16
CA LEU A 227 18.13 13.55 1.49
C LEU A 227 17.54 13.25 2.87
N GLU A 228 17.41 14.26 3.72
CA GLU A 228 16.64 14.15 4.97
C GLU A 228 15.26 14.77 4.78
N PHE A 229 14.24 13.96 5.03
CA PHE A 229 12.84 14.35 5.17
C PHE A 229 12.48 14.40 6.67
N VAL A 230 11.68 15.38 7.05
CA VAL A 230 11.09 15.48 8.39
C VAL A 230 9.59 15.27 8.24
N CYS A 231 9.08 14.11 8.64
CA CYS A 231 7.68 13.74 8.48
C CYS A 231 6.94 13.80 9.82
N SER A 232 5.68 14.23 9.83
CA SER A 232 4.80 14.15 11.00
C SER A 232 3.36 13.87 10.56
N ASP A 233 2.52 13.41 11.49
CA ASP A 233 1.06 13.29 11.30
C ASP A 233 0.62 12.36 10.16
N GLY A 234 1.50 11.48 9.68
CA GLY A 234 1.23 10.68 8.46
C GLY A 234 1.16 11.52 7.18
N LEU A 235 1.67 12.76 7.22
CA LEU A 235 1.67 13.65 6.07
C LEU A 235 2.87 13.39 5.15
N THR A 236 2.60 13.55 3.85
CA THR A 236 3.61 13.43 2.81
C THR A 236 4.40 14.72 2.63
N GLU A 237 5.72 14.57 2.62
CA GLU A 237 6.70 15.54 2.17
C GLU A 237 7.10 15.23 0.71
N GLU A 238 7.22 16.23 -0.14
CA GLU A 238 7.51 16.03 -1.57
C GLU A 238 8.52 17.06 -2.09
N VAL A 239 9.51 16.58 -2.81
CA VAL A 239 10.52 17.39 -3.51
C VAL A 239 10.65 16.98 -4.96
N ARG A 240 11.00 17.95 -5.81
CA ARG A 240 11.41 17.72 -7.19
C ARG A 240 12.93 17.75 -7.27
N LEU A 241 13.50 16.75 -7.94
CA LEU A 241 14.95 16.55 -8.08
C LEU A 241 15.36 16.57 -9.55
N THR A 242 16.45 17.26 -9.84
CA THR A 242 17.18 17.13 -11.10
C THR A 242 18.56 16.54 -10.84
N PHE A 243 19.07 15.77 -11.80
CA PHE A 243 20.37 15.12 -11.75
C PHE A 243 21.31 15.81 -12.73
#